data_AF-A0A2I1E535-F1
#
_entry.id   AF-A0A2I1E535-F1
#
_cell.length_a   1.000
_cell.length_b   1.000
_cell.length_c   1.000
_cell.angle_alpha   90.00
_cell.angle_beta   90.00
_cell.angle_gamma   90.00
#
_symmetry.space_group_name_H-M   'P 1'
#
loop_
_entity.id
_entity.type
_entity.pdbx_description
1 polymer ?
#
loop_
_entity_poly.entity_id
_entity_poly.type
_entity_poly.pdbx_seq_one_letter_code
_entity_poly.pdbx_strand_id
1 'polypeptide(L)'
;MFSNNVILFKPIPKFDILYVENGLFDDFTFDKYLGKYVVLFFYDIKNNPEVFPDEIITISKNRKIFEELNVVLLAVSNDNVFTLTSLILHNHLIHYEQNPVNLNVNIDFPLLADKNNEIALYFNVWNFKNPHLYQKKVIIINPQGIIKKNFDSSIKKNIDKVIKSIREFKFTDAEDLHRREITRRNRKFDKASIFMFKLALNNLLSFNTL
;
A
#
# COMPACT_ATOMS: atom_id res chain seq x y z
N MET A 1 -5.89 19.67 -21.59
CA MET A 1 -5.44 19.01 -20.35
C MET A 1 -6.00 17.60 -20.35
N PHE A 2 -5.17 16.58 -20.51
CA PHE A 2 -5.61 15.19 -20.40
C PHE A 2 -5.90 14.91 -18.92
N SER A 3 -7.17 14.82 -18.55
CA SER A 3 -7.59 14.35 -17.23
C SER A 3 -7.43 12.83 -17.17
N ASN A 4 -6.20 12.35 -17.02
CA ASN A 4 -5.97 10.98 -16.62
C ASN A 4 -6.30 10.88 -15.13
N ASN A 5 -7.58 10.67 -14.84
CA ASN A 5 -8.04 10.34 -13.50
C ASN A 5 -7.30 9.08 -13.03
N VAL A 6 -6.86 9.05 -11.76
CA VAL A 6 -6.34 7.82 -11.13
C VAL A 6 -7.37 6.72 -11.39
N ILE A 7 -6.96 5.69 -12.13
CA ILE A 7 -7.90 4.65 -12.53
C ILE A 7 -8.07 3.70 -11.34
N LEU A 8 -9.10 3.96 -10.56
CA LEU A 8 -9.53 3.04 -9.51
C LEU A 8 -9.78 1.66 -10.10
N PHE A 9 -9.56 0.62 -9.29
CA PHE A 9 -9.77 -0.77 -9.67
C PHE A 9 -8.82 -1.32 -10.75
N LYS A 10 -7.71 -0.63 -11.04
CA LYS A 10 -6.60 -1.17 -11.83
C LYS A 10 -5.40 -1.58 -10.95
N PRO A 11 -4.61 -2.58 -11.39
CA PRO A 11 -3.34 -2.90 -10.76
C PRO A 11 -2.37 -1.73 -10.90
N ILE A 12 -1.50 -1.55 -9.90
CA ILE A 12 -0.41 -0.58 -9.99
C ILE A 12 0.57 -0.99 -11.10
N PRO A 13 0.99 -0.07 -11.98
CA PRO A 13 1.99 -0.39 -12.98
C PRO A 13 3.36 -0.60 -12.31
N LYS A 14 4.29 -1.17 -13.08
CA LYS A 14 5.70 -1.20 -12.71
C LYS A 14 6.29 0.21 -12.88
N PHE A 15 7.14 0.60 -11.94
CA PHE A 15 7.90 1.84 -11.97
C PHE A 15 9.37 1.49 -11.90
N ASP A 16 10.20 2.17 -12.69
CA ASP A 16 11.65 1.97 -12.68
C ASP A 16 12.29 3.04 -11.78
N ILE A 17 12.23 2.80 -10.47
CA ILE A 17 12.70 3.76 -9.47
C ILE A 17 13.47 3.06 -8.35
N LEU A 18 14.26 3.84 -7.62
CA LEU A 18 14.93 3.39 -6.41
C LEU A 18 14.06 3.70 -5.19
N TYR A 19 14.19 2.86 -4.16
CA TYR A 19 13.68 3.16 -2.83
C TYR A 19 14.81 3.14 -1.81
N VAL A 20 14.60 3.80 -0.68
CA VAL A 20 15.50 3.78 0.47
C VAL A 20 14.76 3.29 1.70
N GLU A 21 15.36 2.36 2.42
CA GLU A 21 14.86 1.81 3.69
C GLU A 21 16.07 1.48 4.58
N ASN A 22 16.02 1.89 5.85
CA ASN A 22 17.12 1.68 6.82
C ASN A 22 18.49 2.19 6.34
N GLY A 23 18.52 3.24 5.50
CA GLY A 23 19.74 3.81 4.95
C GLY A 23 20.35 3.05 3.78
N LEU A 24 19.75 1.93 3.36
CA LEU A 24 20.11 1.18 2.17
C LEU A 24 19.13 1.49 1.05
N PHE A 25 19.57 1.42 -0.20
CA PHE A 25 18.72 1.61 -1.36
C PHE A 25 18.83 0.44 -2.33
N ASP A 26 17.73 0.16 -3.03
CA ASP A 26 17.60 -0.92 -4.00
C ASP A 26 16.48 -0.59 -5.00
N ASP A 27 16.33 -1.43 -6.02
CA ASP A 27 15.29 -1.29 -7.02
C ASP A 27 13.90 -1.51 -6.42
N PHE A 28 12.97 -0.62 -6.76
CA PHE A 28 11.60 -0.73 -6.31
C PHE A 28 10.82 -1.71 -7.18
N THR A 29 10.20 -2.70 -6.54
CA THR A 29 9.18 -3.54 -7.19
C THR A 29 7.99 -3.66 -6.25
N PHE A 30 6.79 -3.33 -6.75
CA PHE A 30 5.58 -3.38 -5.93
C PHE A 30 5.20 -4.82 -5.53
N ASP A 31 5.57 -5.82 -6.33
CA ASP A 31 5.19 -7.23 -6.12
C ASP A 31 5.57 -7.74 -4.72
N LYS A 32 6.63 -7.21 -4.10
CA LYS A 32 7.05 -7.56 -2.74
C LYS A 32 6.05 -7.15 -1.64
N TYR A 33 5.09 -6.28 -1.98
CA TYR A 33 4.04 -5.82 -1.06
C TYR A 33 2.68 -6.48 -1.32
N LEU A 34 2.57 -7.37 -2.33
CA LEU A 34 1.37 -8.18 -2.52
C LEU A 34 1.08 -9.01 -1.26
N GLY A 35 -0.21 -9.23 -0.99
CA GLY A 35 -0.66 -9.85 0.26
C GLY A 35 -0.86 -8.85 1.42
N LYS A 36 -0.34 -7.62 1.32
CA LYS A 36 -0.56 -6.55 2.32
C LYS A 36 -1.32 -5.37 1.71
N TYR A 37 -2.03 -4.64 2.58
CA TYR A 37 -2.54 -3.33 2.20
C TYR A 37 -1.37 -2.35 2.13
N VAL A 38 -1.40 -1.44 1.15
CA VAL A 38 -0.38 -0.41 0.99
C VAL A 38 -1.02 0.97 1.02
N VAL A 39 -0.41 1.89 1.77
CA VAL A 39 -0.75 3.31 1.76
C VAL A 39 0.43 4.05 1.14
N LEU A 40 0.22 4.58 -0.06
CA LEU A 40 1.18 5.42 -0.76
C LEU A 40 0.81 6.89 -0.57
N PHE A 41 1.76 7.73 -0.17
CA PHE A 41 1.51 9.16 0.03
C PHE A 41 2.67 10.02 -0.49
N PHE A 42 2.33 11.21 -0.97
CA PHE A 42 3.31 12.15 -1.50
C PHE A 42 3.70 13.19 -0.47
N TYR A 43 5.00 13.48 -0.38
CA TYR A 43 5.56 14.53 0.45
C TYR A 43 6.62 15.31 -0.34
N ASP A 44 6.98 16.49 0.15
CA ASP A 44 8.09 17.26 -0.41
C ASP A 44 9.07 17.51 0.73
N ILE A 45 10.37 17.40 0.45
CA ILE A 45 11.40 17.80 1.41
C ILE A 45 11.43 19.33 1.50
N LYS A 46 11.58 19.84 2.72
CA LYS A 46 11.78 21.28 2.96
C LYS A 46 13.26 21.59 2.76
N ASN A 47 13.58 22.81 2.34
CA ASN A 47 14.97 23.27 2.13
C ASN A 47 15.87 23.24 3.39
N ASN A 48 15.36 22.81 4.54
CA ASN A 48 16.12 22.62 5.77
C ASN A 48 16.10 21.13 6.19
N PRO A 49 17.25 20.43 6.19
CA PRO A 49 17.34 19.02 6.57
C PRO A 49 16.94 18.74 8.02
N GLU A 50 16.98 19.74 8.90
CA GLU A 50 16.58 19.61 10.31
C GLU A 50 15.05 19.55 10.50
N VAL A 51 14.27 19.89 9.47
CA VAL A 51 12.81 19.98 9.55
C VAL A 51 12.16 18.89 8.70
N PHE A 52 11.71 17.83 9.36
CA PHE A 52 10.96 16.76 8.70
C PHE A 52 9.65 17.26 8.06
N PRO A 53 9.24 16.68 6.91
CA PRO A 53 7.94 16.93 6.31
C PRO A 53 6.79 16.58 7.26
N ASP A 54 5.75 17.41 7.24
CA ASP A 54 4.56 17.24 8.08
C ASP A 54 3.86 15.88 7.86
N GLU A 55 3.88 15.37 6.62
CA GLU A 55 3.35 14.06 6.26
C GLU A 55 4.11 12.92 6.95
N ILE A 56 5.45 12.98 6.93
CA ILE A 56 6.32 11.99 7.60
C ILE A 56 6.09 12.03 9.11
N ILE A 57 6.02 13.22 9.71
CA ILE A 57 5.72 13.38 11.14
C ILE A 57 4.36 12.76 11.50
N THR A 58 3.34 13.01 10.66
CA THR A 58 1.99 12.48 10.88
C THR A 58 1.97 10.96 10.85
N ILE A 59 2.65 10.36 9.85
CA ILE A 59 2.76 8.90 9.74
C ILE A 59 3.50 8.31 10.91
N SER A 60 4.66 8.86 11.29
CA SER A 60 5.44 8.39 12.44
C SER A 60 4.60 8.36 13.73
N LYS A 61 3.79 9.40 13.99
CA LYS A 61 2.90 9.46 15.16
C LYS A 61 1.82 8.37 15.18
N ASN A 62 1.40 7.90 14.01
CA ASN A 62 0.33 6.91 13.85
C ASN A 62 0.85 5.52 13.42
N ARG A 63 2.17 5.31 13.37
CA ARG A 63 2.79 4.12 12.79
C ARG A 63 2.29 2.82 13.42
N LYS A 64 2.15 2.79 14.75
CA LYS A 64 1.67 1.61 15.49
C LYS A 64 0.31 1.13 15.00
N ILE A 65 -0.58 2.06 14.62
CA ILE A 65 -1.90 1.72 14.08
C ILE A 65 -1.75 1.03 12.72
N PHE A 66 -0.84 1.50 11.86
CA PHE A 66 -0.59 0.86 10.57
C PHE A 66 0.11 -0.50 10.71
N GLU A 67 1.03 -0.64 11.67
CA GLU A 67 1.66 -1.92 12.04
C GLU A 67 0.63 -2.94 12.53
N GLU A 68 -0.25 -2.55 13.47
CA GLU A 68 -1.35 -3.39 13.96
C GLU A 68 -2.31 -3.80 12.85
N LEU A 69 -2.54 -2.90 11.89
CA LEU A 69 -3.33 -3.19 10.70
C LEU A 69 -2.55 -3.99 9.65
N ASN A 70 -1.26 -4.30 9.82
CA ASN A 70 -0.41 -4.95 8.82
C ASN A 70 -0.51 -4.24 7.45
N VAL A 71 -0.26 -2.93 7.46
CA VAL A 71 -0.27 -2.05 6.29
C VAL A 71 1.16 -1.58 6.01
N VAL A 72 1.57 -1.63 4.75
CA VAL A 72 2.82 -1.05 4.29
C VAL A 72 2.62 0.43 3.99
N LEU A 73 3.55 1.26 4.45
CA LEU A 73 3.60 2.68 4.16
C LEU A 73 4.67 2.94 3.10
N LEU A 74 4.33 3.67 2.05
CA LEU A 74 5.28 4.11 1.01
C LEU A 74 5.20 5.62 0.87
N ALA A 75 6.30 6.30 1.07
CA ALA A 75 6.38 7.75 0.92
C ALA A 75 7.07 8.08 -0.41
N VAL A 76 6.53 9.02 -1.19
CA VAL A 76 7.08 9.38 -2.51
C VAL A 76 7.43 10.87 -2.55
N SER A 77 8.63 11.19 -3.04
CA SER A 77 9.03 12.55 -3.44
C SER A 77 9.83 12.51 -4.75
N ASN A 78 10.07 13.68 -5.35
CA ASN A 78 10.93 13.86 -6.53
C ASN A 78 12.43 13.89 -6.19
N ASP A 79 12.79 13.70 -4.92
CA ASP A 79 14.17 13.75 -4.48
C ASP A 79 14.95 12.55 -5.02
N ASN A 80 16.25 12.74 -5.19
CA ASN A 80 17.13 11.64 -5.56
C ASN A 80 17.36 10.70 -4.36
N VAL A 81 17.81 9.48 -4.65
CA VAL A 81 18.07 8.44 -3.66
C VAL A 81 19.05 8.89 -2.56
N PHE A 82 20.07 9.69 -2.88
CA PHE A 82 21.05 10.17 -1.91
C PHE A 82 20.46 11.15 -0.90
N THR A 83 19.56 12.03 -1.35
CA THR A 83 18.81 12.93 -0.47
C THR A 83 17.94 12.12 0.51
N LEU A 84 17.26 11.10 0.02
CA LEU A 84 16.43 10.21 0.85
C LEU A 84 17.27 9.41 1.86
N THR A 85 18.40 8.86 1.44
CA THR A 85 19.37 8.20 2.33
C THR A 85 19.87 9.15 3.40
N SER A 86 20.23 10.38 3.02
CA SER A 86 20.69 11.40 3.98
C SER A 86 19.62 11.71 5.02
N LEU A 87 18.35 11.79 4.62
CA LEU A 87 17.23 12.03 5.53
C LEU A 87 17.05 10.88 6.55
N ILE A 88 17.14 9.62 6.11
CA ILE A 88 17.02 8.45 7.00
C ILE A 88 18.23 8.37 7.95
N LEU A 89 19.44 8.56 7.45
CA LEU A 89 20.64 8.55 8.27
C LEU A 89 20.62 9.68 9.32
N HIS A 90 20.19 10.87 8.92
CA HIS A 90 20.00 11.99 9.85
C HIS A 90 18.96 11.66 10.92
N ASN A 91 17.85 11.01 10.54
CA ASN A 91 16.85 10.52 11.49
C ASN A 91 17.46 9.55 12.52
N HIS A 92 18.24 8.57 12.07
CA HIS A 92 18.92 7.61 12.96
C HIS A 92 19.91 8.29 13.92
N LEU A 93 20.69 9.27 13.45
CA LEU A 93 21.65 10.00 14.28
C LEU A 93 20.96 10.77 15.40
N ILE A 94 19.87 11.48 15.10
CA ILE A 94 19.11 12.23 16.11
C ILE A 94 18.58 11.31 17.22
N HIS A 95 18.10 10.11 16.87
CA HIS A 95 17.64 9.13 17.85
C HIS A 95 18.78 8.57 18.72
N TYR A 96 19.95 8.35 18.14
CA TYR A 96 21.12 7.85 18.87
C TYR A 96 21.63 8.85 19.91
N GLU A 97 21.67 10.14 19.57
CA GLU A 97 22.20 11.20 20.45
C GLU A 97 21.27 11.61 21.61
N GLN A 98 20.10 10.96 21.77
CA GLN A 98 19.08 11.26 22.80
C GLN A 98 18.70 12.74 22.90
N ASN A 99 18.74 13.49 21.78
CA ASN A 99 18.43 14.92 21.78
C ASN A 99 16.91 15.15 21.99
N PRO A 100 16.47 15.73 23.13
CA PRO A 100 15.05 15.81 23.50
C PRO A 100 14.28 16.91 22.76
N VAL A 101 14.95 17.75 21.96
CA VAL A 101 14.34 18.95 21.35
C VAL A 101 13.60 18.65 20.06
N ASN A 102 13.92 17.55 19.37
CA ASN A 102 13.39 17.30 18.04
C ASN A 102 12.35 16.18 18.04
N LEU A 103 11.19 16.49 17.46
CA LEU A 103 10.03 15.63 17.24
C LEU A 103 10.46 14.16 17.13
N ASN A 104 9.96 13.27 18.01
CA ASN A 104 10.18 11.83 18.01
C ASN A 104 9.63 11.17 16.72
N VAL A 105 10.25 11.49 15.59
CA VAL A 105 9.89 11.05 14.24
C VAL A 105 10.75 9.85 13.95
N ASN A 106 10.15 8.69 13.76
CA ASN A 106 10.85 7.50 13.30
C ASN A 106 10.50 7.28 11.83
N ILE A 107 11.51 7.14 10.98
CA ILE A 107 11.34 6.76 9.57
C ILE A 107 11.78 5.31 9.42
N ASP A 108 10.84 4.40 9.61
CA ASP A 108 11.00 2.94 9.52
C ASP A 108 10.22 2.35 8.35
N PHE A 109 9.90 3.19 7.36
CA PHE A 109 9.17 2.81 6.15
C PHE A 109 9.91 3.26 4.89
N PRO A 110 9.72 2.56 3.76
CA PRO A 110 10.36 2.90 2.50
C PRO A 110 10.04 4.32 1.99
N LEU A 111 11.09 5.03 1.57
CA LEU A 111 11.01 6.28 0.81
C LEU A 111 11.33 6.01 -0.66
N LEU A 112 10.50 6.48 -1.58
CA LEU A 112 10.59 6.26 -3.02
C LEU A 112 11.16 7.50 -3.72
N ALA A 113 12.26 7.30 -4.46
CA ALA A 113 12.94 8.34 -5.23
C ALA A 113 12.35 8.44 -6.65
N ASP A 114 11.30 9.24 -6.82
CA ASP A 114 10.60 9.43 -8.09
C ASP A 114 11.28 10.49 -8.98
N LYS A 115 12.59 10.31 -9.25
CA LYS A 115 13.44 11.30 -9.95
C LYS A 115 12.93 11.66 -11.35
N ASN A 116 12.34 10.69 -12.04
CA ASN A 116 11.79 10.85 -13.39
C ASN A 116 10.30 11.24 -13.38
N ASN A 117 9.71 11.37 -12.19
CA ASN A 117 8.32 11.76 -11.97
C ASN A 117 7.31 10.76 -12.55
N GLU A 118 7.71 9.50 -12.72
CA GLU A 118 6.88 8.43 -13.28
C GLU A 118 5.65 8.17 -12.39
N ILE A 119 5.88 8.09 -11.08
CA ILE A 119 4.80 7.91 -10.11
C ILE A 119 3.93 9.18 -10.07
N ALA A 120 4.56 10.36 -10.03
CA ALA A 120 3.84 11.62 -9.96
C ALA A 120 2.95 11.89 -11.18
N LEU A 121 3.42 11.54 -12.38
CA LEU A 121 2.65 11.62 -13.62
C LEU A 121 1.51 10.60 -13.62
N TYR A 122 1.77 9.35 -13.20
CA TYR A 122 0.74 8.31 -13.14
C TYR A 122 -0.42 8.67 -12.19
N PHE A 123 -0.08 9.19 -11.01
CA PHE A 123 -1.09 9.59 -10.02
C PHE A 123 -1.63 11.01 -10.23
N ASN A 124 -1.21 11.70 -11.29
CA ASN A 124 -1.58 13.07 -11.61
C ASN A 124 -1.39 14.01 -10.41
N VAL A 125 -0.18 14.01 -9.85
CA VAL A 125 0.25 14.90 -8.77
C VAL A 125 1.43 15.79 -9.17
N TRP A 126 1.99 15.58 -10.36
CA TRP A 126 3.05 16.41 -10.91
C TRP A 126 2.58 17.87 -11.09
N ASN A 127 3.37 18.81 -10.57
CA ASN A 127 3.10 20.23 -10.71
C ASN A 127 3.92 20.83 -11.86
N PHE A 128 3.29 21.01 -13.01
CA PHE A 128 3.93 21.61 -14.19
C PHE A 128 4.42 23.05 -13.98
N LYS A 129 3.87 23.79 -12.99
CA LYS A 129 4.31 25.16 -12.67
C LYS A 129 5.46 25.20 -11.68
N ASN A 130 5.54 24.22 -10.79
CA ASN A 130 6.64 24.07 -9.85
C ASN A 130 7.05 22.59 -9.78
N PRO A 131 7.94 22.14 -10.69
CA PRO A 131 8.43 20.76 -10.78
C PRO A 131 9.03 20.20 -9.47
N HIS A 132 9.38 21.09 -8.53
CA HIS A 132 9.96 20.70 -7.26
C HIS A 132 8.93 20.27 -6.20
N LEU A 133 7.63 20.50 -6.44
CA LEU A 133 6.57 20.23 -5.46
C LEU A 133 5.48 19.34 -6.03
N TYR A 134 5.15 18.27 -5.32
CA TYR A 134 4.02 17.40 -5.65
C TYR A 134 2.73 17.91 -5.03
N GLN A 135 1.63 17.76 -5.78
CA GLN A 135 0.31 17.84 -5.17
C GLN A 135 0.17 16.72 -4.15
N LYS A 136 -0.29 17.08 -2.95
CA LYS A 136 -0.46 16.11 -1.88
C LYS A 136 -1.62 15.18 -2.20
N LYS A 137 -1.35 13.88 -2.13
CA LYS A 137 -2.35 12.83 -2.35
C LYS A 137 -1.99 11.61 -1.51
N VAL A 138 -3.01 10.83 -1.17
CA VAL A 138 -2.87 9.53 -0.51
C VAL A 138 -3.61 8.49 -1.35
N ILE A 139 -3.02 7.31 -1.54
CA ILE A 139 -3.59 6.20 -2.26
C ILE A 139 -3.61 4.96 -1.36
N ILE A 140 -4.77 4.30 -1.29
CA ILE A 140 -4.95 3.01 -0.63
C ILE A 140 -5.01 1.92 -1.70
N ILE A 141 -4.10 0.97 -1.60
CA ILE A 141 -3.94 -0.17 -2.51
C ILE A 141 -4.18 -1.45 -1.72
N ASN A 142 -4.94 -2.37 -2.28
CA ASN A 142 -5.27 -3.64 -1.62
C ASN A 142 -4.16 -4.71 -1.81
N PRO A 143 -4.28 -5.87 -1.16
CA PRO A 143 -3.33 -6.99 -1.26
C PRO A 143 -3.12 -7.55 -2.67
N GLN A 144 -4.01 -7.26 -3.61
CA GLN A 144 -3.91 -7.67 -5.01
C GLN A 144 -3.22 -6.60 -5.89
N GLY A 145 -2.71 -5.52 -5.28
CA GLY A 145 -2.09 -4.40 -6.00
C GLY A 145 -3.08 -3.48 -6.69
N ILE A 146 -4.37 -3.56 -6.34
CA ILE A 146 -5.45 -2.78 -6.96
C ILE A 146 -5.73 -1.54 -6.13
N ILE A 147 -5.81 -0.38 -6.79
CA ILE A 147 -6.14 0.89 -6.15
C ILE A 147 -7.61 0.88 -5.72
N LYS A 148 -7.87 0.99 -4.40
CA LYS A 148 -9.22 1.00 -3.81
C LYS A 148 -9.77 2.42 -3.65
N LYS A 149 -8.92 3.35 -3.21
CA LYS A 149 -9.35 4.72 -2.86
C LYS A 149 -8.17 5.68 -2.91
N ASN A 150 -8.45 6.95 -3.17
CA ASN A 150 -7.49 8.04 -3.03
C ASN A 150 -8.08 9.21 -2.23
N PHE A 151 -7.22 10.11 -1.79
CA PHE A 151 -7.56 11.38 -1.16
C PHE A 151 -6.74 12.47 -1.83
N ASP A 152 -7.38 13.46 -2.45
CA ASP A 152 -6.73 14.60 -3.13
C ASP A 152 -6.25 15.68 -2.14
N SER A 153 -5.60 15.24 -1.05
CA SER A 153 -4.95 16.12 -0.07
C SER A 153 -3.96 15.33 0.79
N SER A 154 -3.19 16.04 1.61
CA SER A 154 -2.14 15.44 2.44
C SER A 154 -2.68 14.43 3.45
N ILE A 155 -1.83 13.47 3.80
CA ILE A 155 -2.16 12.45 4.80
C ILE A 155 -2.44 13.08 6.17
N LYS A 156 -1.77 14.20 6.49
CA LYS A 156 -2.06 15.01 7.69
C LYS A 156 -3.54 15.38 7.83
N LYS A 157 -4.20 15.74 6.74
CA LYS A 157 -5.63 16.11 6.75
C LYS A 157 -6.58 14.92 6.73
N ASN A 158 -6.09 13.74 6.36
CA ASN A 158 -6.92 12.57 6.09
C ASN A 158 -6.59 11.35 6.95
N ILE A 159 -5.68 11.45 7.92
CA ILE A 159 -5.15 10.31 8.67
C ILE A 159 -6.27 9.42 9.24
N ASP A 160 -7.27 10.02 9.91
CA ASP A 160 -8.39 9.28 10.49
C ASP A 160 -9.27 8.62 9.41
N LYS A 161 -9.49 9.32 8.29
CA LYS A 161 -10.28 8.81 7.16
C LYS A 161 -9.58 7.67 6.44
N VAL A 162 -8.25 7.74 6.33
CA VAL A 162 -7.39 6.70 5.75
C VAL A 162 -7.47 5.46 6.64
N ILE A 163 -7.21 5.60 7.94
CA ILE A 163 -7.27 4.50 8.92
C ILE A 163 -8.67 3.86 8.92
N LYS A 164 -9.73 4.68 8.96
CA LYS A 164 -11.12 4.20 8.89
C LYS A 164 -11.39 3.41 7.61
N SER A 165 -10.98 3.94 6.46
CA SER A 165 -11.20 3.28 5.16
C SER A 165 -10.46 1.94 5.08
N ILE A 166 -9.23 1.84 5.62
CA ILE A 166 -8.48 0.58 5.66
C ILE A 166 -9.21 -0.46 6.51
N ARG A 167 -9.71 -0.06 7.69
CA ARG A 167 -10.48 -0.97 8.57
C ARG A 167 -11.73 -1.48 7.89
N GLU A 168 -12.49 -0.60 7.24
CA GLU A 168 -13.68 -0.96 6.46
C GLU A 168 -13.34 -1.93 5.33
N PHE A 169 -12.31 -1.65 4.54
CA PHE A 169 -11.91 -2.53 3.43
C PHE A 169 -11.44 -3.90 3.90
N LYS A 170 -10.65 -3.97 4.99
CA LYS A 170 -10.21 -5.24 5.58
C LYS A 170 -11.39 -6.06 6.08
N PHE A 171 -12.38 -5.41 6.70
CA PHE A 171 -13.60 -6.08 7.15
C PHE A 171 -14.39 -6.66 5.96
N THR A 172 -14.67 -5.84 4.95
CA THR A 172 -15.41 -6.30 3.75
C THR A 172 -14.68 -7.41 3.00
N ASP A 173 -13.36 -7.29 2.80
CA ASP A 173 -12.58 -8.31 2.11
C ASP A 173 -12.57 -9.65 2.90
N ALA A 174 -12.56 -9.60 4.24
CA ALA A 174 -12.63 -10.80 5.09
C ALA A 174 -14.01 -11.47 5.01
N GLU A 175 -15.10 -10.70 5.03
CA GLU A 175 -16.46 -11.23 4.83
C GLU A 175 -16.61 -11.88 3.45
N ASP A 176 -16.09 -11.24 2.40
CA ASP A 176 -16.13 -11.76 1.03
C ASP A 176 -15.36 -13.09 0.91
N LEU A 177 -14.19 -13.19 1.54
CA LEU A 177 -13.42 -14.43 1.61
C LEU A 177 -14.21 -15.53 2.32
N HIS A 178 -14.80 -15.22 3.47
CA HIS A 178 -15.63 -16.17 4.22
C HIS A 178 -16.83 -16.68 3.41
N ARG A 179 -17.56 -15.78 2.74
CA ARG A 179 -18.68 -16.15 1.85
C ARG A 179 -18.23 -17.04 0.68
N ARG A 180 -17.07 -16.76 0.09
CA ARG A 180 -16.50 -17.56 -1.00
C ARG A 180 -16.10 -18.96 -0.52
N GLU A 181 -15.57 -19.09 0.70
CA GLU A 181 -15.23 -20.38 1.28
C GLU A 181 -16.47 -21.25 1.54
N ILE A 182 -17.54 -20.67 2.13
CA ILE A 182 -18.81 -21.39 2.32
C ILE A 182 -19.35 -21.89 0.97
N THR A 183 -19.39 -21.01 -0.03
CA THR A 183 -19.85 -21.36 -1.38
C THR A 183 -19.02 -22.49 -2.00
N ARG A 184 -17.69 -22.46 -1.85
CA ARG A 184 -16.79 -23.52 -2.33
C ARG A 184 -17.01 -24.85 -1.62
N ARG A 185 -17.21 -24.83 -0.29
CA ARG A 185 -17.51 -26.04 0.49
C ARG A 185 -18.82 -26.65 0.02
N ASN A 186 -19.90 -25.87 -0.08
CA ASN A 186 -21.21 -26.36 -0.54
C ASN A 186 -21.12 -27.00 -1.94
N ARG A 187 -20.45 -26.35 -2.90
CA ARG A 187 -20.23 -26.94 -4.23
C ARG A 187 -19.43 -28.25 -4.21
N LYS A 188 -18.48 -28.39 -3.28
CA LYS A 188 -17.71 -29.63 -3.11
C LYS A 188 -18.57 -30.76 -2.51
N PHE A 189 -19.42 -30.43 -1.53
CA PHE A 189 -20.41 -31.36 -0.97
C PHE A 189 -21.40 -31.83 -2.04
N ASP A 190 -21.98 -30.92 -2.82
CA ASP A 190 -22.91 -31.29 -3.90
C ASP A 190 -22.27 -32.23 -4.93
N LYS A 191 -21.03 -31.93 -5.35
CA LYS A 191 -20.27 -32.80 -6.25
C LYS A 191 -20.00 -34.18 -5.66
N ALA A 192 -19.66 -34.26 -4.37
CA ALA A 192 -19.42 -35.53 -3.69
C ALA A 192 -20.71 -36.36 -3.57
N SER A 193 -21.83 -35.73 -3.21
CA SER A 193 -23.14 -36.39 -3.13
C SER A 193 -23.60 -36.94 -4.48
N ILE A 194 -23.47 -36.16 -5.56
CA ILE A 194 -23.78 -36.60 -6.92
C ILE A 194 -22.88 -37.77 -7.34
N PHE A 195 -21.59 -37.72 -6.99
CA PHE A 195 -20.65 -38.80 -7.29
C PHE A 195 -21.02 -40.09 -6.56
N MET A 196 -21.31 -40.02 -5.26
CA MET A 196 -21.73 -41.18 -4.46
C MET A 196 -23.05 -41.76 -4.97
N PHE A 197 -24.00 -40.91 -5.38
CA PHE A 197 -25.25 -41.37 -5.97
C PHE A 197 -25.04 -42.09 -7.30
N LYS A 198 -24.19 -41.58 -8.19
CA LYS A 198 -23.82 -42.26 -9.44
C LYS A 198 -23.12 -43.60 -9.20
N LEU A 199 -22.25 -43.66 -8.20
CA LEU A 199 -21.55 -44.90 -7.83
C LEU A 199 -22.55 -45.96 -7.33
N ALA A 200 -23.50 -45.56 -6.47
CA ALA A 200 -24.56 -46.44 -5.99
C ALA A 200 -25.46 -46.94 -7.13
N LEU A 201 -25.84 -46.05 -8.05
CA LEU A 201 -26.67 -46.41 -9.21
C LEU A 201 -25.96 -47.40 -10.15
N ASN A 202 -24.67 -47.18 -10.43
CA ASN A 202 -23.87 -48.08 -11.25
C ASN A 202 -23.73 -49.48 -10.62
N ASN A 203 -23.52 -49.54 -9.30
CA ASN A 203 -23.50 -50.81 -8.59
C ASN A 203 -24.85 -51.53 -8.68
N LEU A 204 -25.98 -50.83 -8.47
CA LEU A 204 -27.32 -51.42 -8.59
C LEU A 204 -27.62 -51.96 -10.00
N LEU A 205 -27.18 -51.26 -11.05
CA LEU A 205 -27.35 -51.70 -12.44
C LEU A 205 -26.49 -52.92 -12.77
N SER A 206 -25.30 -53.05 -12.18
CA SER A 206 -24.42 -54.22 -12.39
C SER A 206 -24.96 -55.52 -11.77
N PHE A 207 -25.78 -55.43 -10.73
CA PHE A 207 -26.39 -56.61 -10.08
C PHE A 207 -27.61 -57.18 -10.83
N ASN A 208 -28.22 -56.43 -11.74
CA ASN A 208 -29.40 -56.87 -12.52
C ASN A 208 -29.06 -57.48 -13.89
N THR A 209 -27.80 -57.85 -14.13
CA THR A 209 -27.32 -58.43 -15.41
C THR A 209 -26.76 -59.87 -15.29
N LEU A 210 -27.10 -60.57 -14.21
CA LEU A 210 -26.88 -62.01 -14.00
C LEU A 210 -28.22 -62.74 -13.93
#